data_AF-A0A5P9KF61-F1
#
_entry.id   AF-A0A5P9KF61-F1
#
_cell.length_a   1.000
_cell.length_b   1.000
_cell.length_c   1.000
_cell.angle_alpha   90.00
_cell.angle_beta   90.00
_cell.angle_gamma   90.00
#
_symmetry.space_group_name_H-M   'P 1'
#
loop_
_entity.id
_entity.type
_entity.pdbx_description
1 polymer ?
#
loop_
_entity_poly.entity_id
_entity_poly.type
_entity_poly.pdbx_seq_one_letter_code
_entity_poly.pdbx_strand_id
1 'polypeptide(L)'
;GDQKKAASAKAGVSQVLNRYTYASTLSHLRRTNTPVGRDGKLAKPRQLHNSHWGLVCPAETPEGQACGLVKNLSLMCYVSVGSDAGPISDFMSQRNMQLLEEYDQNQNPDATKVFVNGVWVGVHSNAQQLVSTVQELRRNGTLSYEMSLIRDIRDREFKIFTDAGRVMRPLFVVESDVRKPNRNHLVFSQEHYNKLVEEQQAMAQAGIGEEEKTELSYGWKGLIQDGVIEYLDAEEEETAMIVMSPEDLGEWRDMKMGIPQDDRNPQGKDRLARIKPKPDPRIHAYTHCEIHPAMILGICASIIPFPDHNQSPRNTYQSAMGKQAMG
;
A
#
# COMPACT_ATOMS: atom_id res chain seq x y z
N GLY A 1 2.64 38.19 9.90
CA GLY A 1 1.40 38.08 9.09
C GLY A 1 0.76 36.72 9.20
N ASP A 2 1.53 35.62 9.11
CA ASP A 2 0.96 34.27 8.98
C ASP A 2 0.80 33.45 10.27
N GLN A 3 1.47 33.80 11.38
CA GLN A 3 1.28 33.07 12.64
C GLN A 3 -0.11 33.29 13.29
N LYS A 4 -0.80 34.40 12.99
CA LYS A 4 -2.15 34.68 13.53
C LYS A 4 -3.27 33.84 12.88
N LYS A 5 -3.01 33.12 11.78
CA LYS A 5 -4.00 32.23 11.14
C LYS A 5 -3.94 30.78 11.63
N ALA A 6 -2.95 30.40 12.43
CA ALA A 6 -2.91 29.04 13.00
C ALA A 6 -4.07 28.78 13.98
N ALA A 7 -4.62 29.83 14.60
CA ALA A 7 -5.75 29.78 15.53
C ALA A 7 -7.12 30.11 14.89
N SER A 8 -7.20 30.34 13.56
CA SER A 8 -8.50 30.47 12.91
C SER A 8 -9.12 29.09 12.73
N ALA A 9 -10.36 28.91 13.18
CA ALA A 9 -11.10 27.67 12.99
C ALA A 9 -11.04 27.23 11.51
N LYS A 10 -10.49 26.04 11.26
CA LYS A 10 -10.38 25.47 9.91
C LYS A 10 -11.77 25.09 9.42
N ALA A 11 -12.40 25.97 8.66
CA ALA A 11 -13.68 25.68 8.02
C ALA A 11 -13.54 24.53 7.01
N GLY A 12 -14.53 23.65 6.96
CA GLY A 12 -14.63 22.58 5.96
C GLY A 12 -14.11 21.21 6.39
N VAL A 13 -13.74 20.99 7.66
CA VAL A 13 -13.49 19.64 8.20
C VAL A 13 -14.80 18.94 8.52
N SER A 14 -15.65 19.55 9.33
CA SER A 14 -17.03 19.08 9.54
C SER A 14 -17.90 19.58 8.39
N GLN A 15 -18.63 18.65 7.75
CA GLN A 15 -19.54 18.92 6.64
C GLN A 15 -20.82 18.09 6.84
N VAL A 16 -21.95 18.59 6.33
CA VAL A 16 -23.19 17.82 6.31
C VAL A 16 -23.01 16.63 5.38
N LEU A 17 -23.33 15.42 5.87
CA LEU A 17 -23.22 14.20 5.07
C LEU A 17 -24.09 14.32 3.81
N ASN A 18 -23.50 13.96 2.67
CA ASN A 18 -24.17 14.05 1.38
C ASN A 18 -24.87 12.73 1.10
N ARG A 19 -26.20 12.74 1.05
CA ARG A 19 -27.06 11.55 0.93
C ARG A 19 -27.86 11.50 -0.38
N TYR A 20 -27.34 12.06 -1.48
CA TYR A 20 -28.04 11.97 -2.78
C TYR A 20 -28.13 10.53 -3.30
N THR A 21 -27.05 9.77 -3.19
CA THR A 21 -26.99 8.35 -3.54
C THR A 21 -26.16 7.58 -2.52
N TYR A 22 -26.31 6.26 -2.50
CA TYR A 22 -25.47 5.39 -1.69
C TYR A 22 -23.96 5.58 -1.99
N ALA A 23 -23.59 5.58 -3.28
CA ALA A 23 -22.21 5.79 -3.72
C ALA A 23 -21.67 7.17 -3.32
N SER A 24 -22.48 8.23 -3.41
CA SER A 24 -22.11 9.58 -2.96
C SER A 24 -21.82 9.62 -1.47
N THR A 25 -22.62 8.91 -0.67
CA THR A 25 -22.45 8.83 0.78
C THR A 25 -21.11 8.19 1.13
N LEU A 26 -20.81 7.03 0.53
CA LEU A 26 -19.55 6.32 0.75
C LEU A 26 -18.33 7.14 0.27
N SER A 27 -18.44 7.76 -0.91
CA SER A 27 -17.40 8.65 -1.43
C SER A 27 -17.14 9.83 -0.48
N HIS A 28 -18.18 10.41 0.12
CA HIS A 28 -18.01 11.52 1.05
C HIS A 28 -17.21 11.12 2.30
N LEU A 29 -17.41 9.90 2.82
CA LEU A 29 -16.67 9.39 3.97
C LEU A 29 -15.17 9.18 3.68
N ARG A 30 -14.79 8.94 2.43
CA ARG A 30 -13.40 8.68 2.03
C ARG A 30 -12.68 9.88 1.44
N ARG A 31 -13.25 11.07 1.63
CA ARG A 31 -12.72 12.33 1.13
C ARG A 31 -11.62 12.86 2.02
N THR A 32 -10.50 13.28 1.43
CA THR A 32 -9.44 14.03 2.09
C THR A 32 -9.34 15.44 1.50
N ASN A 33 -9.04 16.42 2.36
CA ASN A 33 -8.95 17.82 1.96
C ASN A 33 -7.55 18.37 2.28
N THR A 34 -6.88 18.88 1.26
CA THR A 34 -5.57 19.53 1.41
C THR A 34 -5.77 20.92 2.05
N PRO A 35 -5.07 21.29 3.13
CA PRO A 35 -5.26 22.55 3.86
C PRO A 35 -4.63 23.75 3.12
N VAL A 36 -4.98 23.93 1.85
CA VAL A 36 -4.50 25.00 0.99
C VAL A 36 -5.69 25.86 0.57
N GLY A 37 -5.52 27.18 0.60
CA GLY A 37 -6.53 28.13 0.15
C GLY A 37 -6.92 27.88 -1.31
N ARG A 38 -8.23 27.84 -1.59
CA ARG A 38 -8.75 27.54 -2.94
C ARG A 38 -8.43 28.65 -3.95
N ASP A 39 -8.18 29.87 -3.47
CA ASP A 39 -7.85 31.05 -4.28
C ASP A 39 -6.43 30.98 -4.88
N GLY A 40 -5.57 30.12 -4.33
CA GLY A 40 -4.21 29.92 -4.84
C GLY A 40 -4.19 29.14 -6.14
N LYS A 41 -3.64 29.74 -7.20
CA LYS A 41 -3.31 29.08 -8.49
C LYS A 41 -2.03 28.24 -8.41
N LEU A 42 -1.80 27.54 -7.31
CA LEU A 42 -0.65 26.65 -7.15
C LEU A 42 -0.92 25.34 -7.91
N ALA A 43 -0.14 25.08 -8.96
CA ALA A 43 -0.30 23.87 -9.78
C ALA A 43 0.22 22.60 -9.09
N LYS A 44 1.38 22.67 -8.42
CA LYS A 44 2.06 21.51 -7.84
C LYS A 44 1.21 20.64 -6.90
N PRO A 45 0.49 21.18 -5.88
CA PRO A 45 -0.32 20.34 -4.99
C PRO A 45 -1.57 19.76 -5.66
N ARG A 46 -1.96 20.29 -6.82
CA ARG A 46 -3.15 19.88 -7.58
C ARG A 46 -2.83 18.81 -8.63
N GLN A 47 -1.59 18.75 -9.09
CA GLN A 47 -1.14 17.75 -10.04
C GLN A 47 -1.13 16.37 -9.40
N LEU A 48 -1.50 15.36 -10.19
CA LEU A 48 -1.38 13.97 -9.79
C LEU A 48 0.11 13.63 -9.71
N HIS A 49 0.56 13.20 -8.53
CA HIS A 49 1.91 12.73 -8.28
C HIS A 49 1.98 11.21 -8.33
N ASN A 50 3.12 10.64 -8.70
CA ASN A 50 3.30 9.19 -8.83
C ASN A 50 3.09 8.46 -7.49
N SER A 51 3.48 9.09 -6.36
CA SER A 51 3.24 8.53 -5.02
C SER A 51 1.75 8.44 -4.63
N HIS A 52 0.82 8.94 -5.46
CA HIS A 52 -0.60 8.70 -5.23
C HIS A 52 -1.06 7.32 -5.70
N TRP A 53 -0.27 6.61 -6.51
CA TRP A 53 -0.64 5.32 -7.08
C TRP A 53 -1.02 4.33 -5.99
N GLY A 54 -2.17 3.67 -6.13
CA GLY A 54 -2.68 2.70 -5.16
C GLY A 54 -3.22 3.28 -3.85
N LEU A 55 -2.97 4.55 -3.52
CA LEU A 55 -3.41 5.20 -2.28
C LEU A 55 -4.60 6.14 -2.50
N VAL A 56 -4.58 6.90 -3.59
CA VAL A 56 -5.60 7.89 -3.93
C VAL A 56 -6.15 7.60 -5.31
N CYS A 57 -7.46 7.78 -5.49
CA CYS A 57 -8.08 7.62 -6.79
C CYS A 57 -7.53 8.66 -7.80
N PRO A 58 -7.06 8.24 -8.98
CA PRO A 58 -6.54 9.17 -9.98
C PRO A 58 -7.62 10.02 -10.68
N ALA A 59 -8.87 9.54 -10.71
CA ALA A 59 -9.96 10.19 -11.45
C ALA A 59 -10.94 10.98 -10.57
N GLU A 60 -11.08 10.62 -9.30
CA GLU A 60 -12.14 11.14 -8.43
C GLU A 60 -11.72 12.44 -7.71
N THR A 61 -11.81 13.56 -8.42
CA THR A 61 -11.59 14.92 -7.88
C THR A 61 -12.66 15.88 -8.40
N PRO A 62 -13.11 16.88 -7.61
CA PRO A 62 -14.09 17.85 -8.08
C PRO A 62 -13.53 18.77 -9.17
N GLU A 63 -14.41 19.26 -10.03
CA GLU A 63 -14.06 20.25 -11.05
C GLU A 63 -13.82 21.66 -10.44
N GLY A 64 -13.07 22.49 -11.16
CA GLY A 64 -12.86 23.90 -10.79
C GLY A 64 -11.87 24.12 -9.65
N GLN A 65 -12.19 25.02 -8.72
CA GLN A 65 -11.24 25.56 -7.73
C GLN A 65 -10.74 24.53 -6.71
N ALA A 66 -11.44 23.41 -6.54
CA ALA A 66 -11.06 22.33 -5.62
C ALA A 66 -10.31 21.17 -6.31
N CYS A 67 -10.10 21.25 -7.63
CA CYS A 67 -9.41 20.23 -8.41
C CYS A 67 -8.03 19.94 -7.83
N GLY A 68 -7.77 18.65 -7.56
CA GLY A 68 -6.54 18.13 -6.99
C GLY A 68 -6.33 18.41 -5.50
N LEU A 69 -7.09 19.33 -4.89
CA LEU A 69 -7.03 19.61 -3.45
C LEU A 69 -7.92 18.67 -2.63
N VAL A 70 -9.08 18.33 -3.21
CA VAL A 70 -9.98 17.31 -2.68
C VAL A 70 -9.69 16.01 -3.39
N LYS A 71 -9.31 15.01 -2.61
CA LYS A 71 -8.91 13.68 -3.07
C LYS A 71 -9.82 12.64 -2.40
N ASN A 72 -9.91 11.45 -2.99
CA ASN A 72 -10.65 10.33 -2.42
C ASN A 72 -9.72 9.12 -2.34
N LEU A 73 -9.76 8.41 -1.22
CA LEU A 73 -8.95 7.22 -1.00
C LEU A 73 -9.30 6.11 -2.01
N SER A 74 -8.31 5.35 -2.47
CA SER A 74 -8.48 4.18 -3.33
C SER A 74 -9.22 3.05 -2.58
N LEU A 75 -9.89 2.12 -3.26
CA LEU A 75 -10.70 1.07 -2.61
C LEU A 75 -9.97 0.33 -1.49
N MET A 76 -8.71 -0.05 -1.71
CA MET A 76 -7.89 -0.79 -0.73
C MET A 76 -7.02 0.09 0.16
N CYS A 77 -7.08 1.42 0.03
CA CYS A 77 -6.33 2.30 0.93
C CYS A 77 -6.80 2.18 2.38
N TYR A 78 -5.84 1.91 3.25
CA TYR A 78 -5.95 1.88 4.69
C TYR A 78 -5.25 3.10 5.30
N VAL A 79 -5.76 3.61 6.41
CA VAL A 79 -5.14 4.72 7.15
C VAL A 79 -4.71 4.18 8.52
N SER A 80 -3.43 4.30 8.85
CA SER A 80 -2.90 3.78 10.12
C SER A 80 -3.55 4.45 11.33
N VAL A 81 -3.89 3.64 12.33
CA VAL A 81 -4.41 4.12 13.62
C VAL A 81 -3.25 4.49 14.56
N GLY A 82 -2.10 3.86 14.34
CA GLY A 82 -0.89 4.07 15.13
C GLY A 82 -0.72 3.01 16.20
N SER A 83 0.53 2.72 16.55
CA SER A 83 0.90 1.74 17.56
C SER A 83 2.05 2.23 18.42
N ASP A 84 2.15 1.69 19.63
CA ASP A 84 3.22 2.04 20.55
C ASP A 84 4.58 1.56 20.02
N ALA A 85 5.59 2.43 20.14
CA ALA A 85 6.95 2.20 19.68
C ALA A 85 7.84 1.55 20.74
N GLY A 86 7.43 1.54 22.03
CA GLY A 86 8.22 0.95 23.12
C GLY A 86 8.66 -0.50 22.88
N PRO A 87 7.75 -1.41 22.49
CA PRO A 87 8.11 -2.82 22.28
C PRO A 87 9.17 -3.03 21.20
N ILE A 88 9.17 -2.22 20.14
CA ILE A 88 10.16 -2.36 19.07
C ILE A 88 11.53 -1.79 19.49
N SER A 89 11.57 -0.68 20.24
CA SER A 89 12.84 -0.16 20.77
C SER A 89 13.50 -1.12 21.75
N ASP A 90 12.71 -1.77 22.60
CA ASP A 90 13.20 -2.76 23.56
C ASP A 90 13.72 -4.01 22.83
N PHE A 91 12.96 -4.50 21.84
CA PHE A 91 13.37 -5.63 21.01
C PHE A 91 14.70 -5.37 20.29
N MET A 92 14.87 -4.18 19.71
CA MET A 92 16.12 -3.84 19.03
C MET A 92 17.30 -3.75 19.99
N SER A 93 17.11 -3.18 21.18
CA SER A 93 18.14 -3.11 22.22
C SER A 93 18.61 -4.50 22.66
N GLN A 94 17.69 -5.46 22.76
CA GLN A 94 18.02 -6.87 23.06
C GLN A 94 18.75 -7.60 21.92
N ARG A 95 18.70 -7.06 20.69
CA ARG A 95 19.29 -7.66 19.48
C ARG A 95 20.62 -7.00 19.09
N ASN A 96 21.40 -6.55 20.06
CA ASN A 96 22.71 -5.91 19.89
C ASN A 96 22.66 -4.58 19.09
N MET A 97 21.54 -3.85 19.13
CA MET A 97 21.55 -2.44 18.77
C MET A 97 22.32 -1.65 19.83
N GLN A 98 23.32 -0.88 19.42
CA GLN A 98 24.02 0.04 20.32
C GLN A 98 23.19 1.31 20.46
N LEU A 99 22.93 1.72 21.71
CA LEU A 99 22.23 2.97 21.99
C LEU A 99 23.06 4.15 21.49
N LEU A 100 22.38 5.24 21.10
CA LEU A 100 23.02 6.44 20.60
C LEU A 100 24.04 7.01 21.60
N GLU A 101 23.75 6.93 22.89
CA GLU A 101 24.62 7.45 23.96
C GLU A 101 25.96 6.70 24.06
N GLU A 102 25.97 5.43 23.67
CA GLU A 102 27.15 4.55 23.71
C GLU A 102 27.91 4.52 22.37
N TYR A 103 27.36 5.18 21.34
CA TYR A 103 27.91 5.12 19.99
C TYR A 103 29.13 6.02 19.82
N ASP A 104 30.27 5.42 19.51
CA ASP A 104 31.48 6.12 19.06
C ASP A 104 31.67 5.94 17.55
N GLN A 105 31.55 7.05 16.82
CA GLN A 105 31.70 7.08 15.36
C GLN A 105 33.09 6.64 14.90
N ASN A 106 34.13 6.86 15.70
CA ASN A 106 35.50 6.46 15.33
C ASN A 106 35.69 4.94 15.37
N GLN A 107 34.95 4.25 16.23
CA GLN A 107 35.02 2.80 16.37
C GLN A 107 34.20 2.09 15.30
N ASN A 108 33.01 2.62 14.98
CA ASN A 108 32.07 1.99 14.05
C ASN A 108 31.57 2.99 12.98
N PRO A 109 32.42 3.35 11.99
CA PRO A 109 32.07 4.33 10.95
C PRO A 109 31.04 3.81 9.94
N ASP A 110 30.89 2.49 9.83
CA ASP A 110 30.00 1.81 8.89
C ASP A 110 28.69 1.31 9.50
N ALA A 111 28.43 1.66 10.77
CA ALA A 111 27.18 1.29 11.42
C ALA A 111 25.98 1.99 10.77
N THR A 112 24.88 1.24 10.62
CA THR A 112 23.62 1.76 10.11
C THR A 112 22.84 2.42 11.23
N LYS A 113 22.36 3.63 11.01
CA LYS A 113 21.56 4.39 11.99
C LYS A 113 20.14 3.85 12.04
N VAL A 114 19.57 3.75 13.23
CA VAL A 114 18.21 3.27 13.44
C VAL A 114 17.34 4.43 13.96
N PHE A 115 16.30 4.75 13.21
CA PHE A 115 15.33 5.79 13.53
C PHE A 115 13.97 5.18 13.84
N VAL A 116 13.31 5.66 14.88
CA VAL A 116 11.94 5.30 15.24
C VAL A 116 11.11 6.57 15.35
N ASN A 117 10.10 6.73 14.49
CA ASN A 117 9.28 7.95 14.40
C ASN A 117 10.11 9.23 14.27
N GLY A 118 11.21 9.15 13.51
CA GLY A 118 12.16 10.25 13.28
C GLY A 118 13.18 10.48 14.41
N VAL A 119 13.09 9.77 15.54
CA VAL A 119 14.08 9.84 16.63
C VAL A 119 15.21 8.86 16.35
N TRP A 120 16.46 9.34 16.37
CA TRP A 120 17.64 8.46 16.28
C TRP A 120 17.83 7.72 17.61
N VAL A 121 17.53 6.43 17.63
CA VAL A 121 17.58 5.61 18.85
C VAL A 121 18.96 4.98 19.05
N GLY A 122 19.59 4.53 17.96
CA GLY A 122 20.86 3.84 18.05
C GLY A 122 21.45 3.48 16.70
N VAL A 123 22.46 2.63 16.73
CA VAL A 123 23.11 2.10 15.53
C VAL A 123 23.20 0.58 15.58
N HIS A 124 23.29 -0.04 14.42
CA HIS A 124 23.47 -1.48 14.30
C HIS A 124 24.53 -1.78 13.24
N SER A 125 25.50 -2.64 13.55
CA SER A 125 26.60 -3.01 12.65
C SER A 125 26.13 -3.90 11.50
N ASN A 126 25.20 -4.83 11.75
CA ASN A 126 24.61 -5.72 10.74
C ASN A 126 23.12 -5.44 10.49
N ALA A 127 22.81 -4.34 9.81
CA ALA A 127 21.41 -3.96 9.57
C ALA A 127 20.61 -4.95 8.73
N GLN A 128 21.25 -5.73 7.84
CA GLN A 128 20.55 -6.72 7.02
C GLN A 128 19.84 -7.75 7.89
N GLN A 129 20.54 -8.28 8.89
CA GLN A 129 19.98 -9.29 9.80
C GLN A 129 18.85 -8.70 10.65
N LEU A 130 19.04 -7.48 11.16
CA LEU A 130 18.04 -6.77 11.95
C LEU A 130 16.75 -6.56 11.13
N VAL A 131 16.88 -6.01 9.92
CA VAL A 131 15.73 -5.73 9.03
C VAL A 131 14.98 -7.01 8.69
N SER A 132 15.67 -8.07 8.30
CA SER A 132 15.02 -9.35 8.00
C SER A 132 14.29 -9.93 9.21
N THR A 133 14.88 -9.82 10.41
CA THR A 133 14.24 -10.30 11.64
C THR A 133 13.00 -9.48 11.98
N VAL A 134 13.06 -8.15 11.88
CA VAL A 134 11.92 -7.26 12.17
C VAL A 134 10.81 -7.44 11.14
N GLN A 135 11.14 -7.63 9.86
CA GLN A 135 10.17 -7.99 8.81
C GLN A 135 9.48 -9.32 9.10
N GLU A 136 10.22 -10.36 9.52
CA GLU A 136 9.63 -11.64 9.92
C GLU A 136 8.68 -11.50 11.12
N LEU A 137 9.02 -10.66 12.10
CA LEU A 137 8.15 -10.36 13.25
C LEU A 137 6.91 -9.55 12.89
N ARG A 138 6.97 -8.77 11.80
CA ARG A 138 5.78 -8.12 11.24
C ARG A 138 4.89 -9.14 10.54
N ARG A 139 5.49 -10.03 9.75
CA ARG A 139 4.77 -11.09 9.00
C ARG A 139 4.10 -12.12 9.89
N ASN A 140 4.69 -12.45 11.03
CA ASN A 140 4.11 -13.42 11.97
C ASN A 140 3.05 -12.80 12.90
N GLY A 141 2.78 -11.49 12.80
CA GLY A 141 1.81 -10.78 13.63
C GLY A 141 2.26 -10.42 15.05
N THR A 142 3.54 -10.63 15.41
CA THR A 142 4.09 -10.18 16.71
C THR A 142 4.17 -8.66 16.77
N LEU A 143 4.58 -8.03 15.67
CA LEU A 143 4.54 -6.59 15.49
C LEU A 143 3.28 -6.19 14.73
N SER A 144 2.81 -4.96 14.98
CA SER A 144 1.68 -4.41 14.24
C SER A 144 1.98 -4.40 12.73
N TYR A 145 1.06 -4.93 11.94
CA TYR A 145 1.14 -4.89 10.47
C TYR A 145 1.12 -3.46 9.91
N GLU A 146 0.70 -2.47 10.71
CA GLU A 146 0.74 -1.05 10.34
C GLU A 146 2.15 -0.45 10.38
N MET A 147 3.11 -1.10 11.03
CA MET A 147 4.47 -0.58 11.18
C MET A 147 5.19 -0.57 9.83
N SER A 148 5.68 0.61 9.41
CA SER A 148 6.47 0.73 8.18
C SER A 148 7.95 0.56 8.48
N LEU A 149 8.63 -0.19 7.61
CA LEU A 149 10.02 -0.61 7.77
C LEU A 149 10.81 -0.22 6.52
N ILE A 150 11.54 0.89 6.58
CA ILE A 150 12.26 1.44 5.44
C ILE A 150 13.76 1.31 5.67
N ARG A 151 14.45 0.64 4.75
CA ARG A 151 15.91 0.56 4.77
C ARG A 151 16.52 1.35 3.63
N ASP A 152 17.14 2.48 3.95
CA ASP A 152 17.94 3.24 3.02
C ASP A 152 19.39 2.72 3.04
N ILE A 153 19.77 2.04 1.96
CA ILE A 153 21.11 1.46 1.81
C ILE A 153 22.15 2.56 1.53
N ARG A 154 21.76 3.65 0.85
CA ARG A 154 22.69 4.72 0.45
C ARG A 154 23.09 5.56 1.65
N ASP A 155 22.10 5.99 2.42
CA ASP A 155 22.33 6.85 3.59
C ASP A 155 22.67 6.05 4.85
N ARG A 156 22.60 4.71 4.77
CA ARG A 156 22.83 3.76 5.87
C ARG A 156 21.89 4.06 7.04
N GLU A 157 20.60 4.09 6.74
CA GLU A 157 19.55 4.37 7.70
C GLU A 157 18.48 3.28 7.65
N PHE A 158 18.00 2.88 8.82
CA PHE A 158 16.83 2.05 9.00
C PHE A 158 15.78 2.86 9.74
N LYS A 159 14.68 3.18 9.06
CA LYS A 159 13.60 4.03 9.56
C LYS A 159 12.38 3.17 9.84
N ILE A 160 11.87 3.28 11.06
CA ILE A 160 10.67 2.60 11.53
C ILE A 160 9.62 3.65 11.86
N PHE A 161 8.43 3.51 11.28
CA PHE A 161 7.30 4.38 11.59
C PHE A 161 6.14 3.58 12.17
N THR A 162 5.71 3.97 13.37
CA THR A 162 4.51 3.45 14.05
C THR A 162 3.41 4.50 14.16
N ASP A 163 3.65 5.72 13.65
CA ASP A 163 2.73 6.85 13.75
C ASP A 163 1.38 6.61 13.03
N ALA A 164 0.36 7.31 13.51
CA ALA A 164 -0.99 7.33 12.96
C ALA A 164 -1.10 8.25 11.73
N GLY A 165 -2.08 8.00 10.86
CA GLY A 165 -2.40 8.85 9.71
C GLY A 165 -1.59 8.57 8.45
N ARG A 166 -0.76 7.52 8.43
CA ARG A 166 -0.07 7.04 7.23
C ARG A 166 -1.07 6.33 6.33
N VAL A 167 -1.00 6.59 5.03
CA VAL A 167 -1.81 5.89 4.03
C VAL A 167 -1.04 4.68 3.54
N MET A 168 -1.70 3.53 3.56
CA MET A 168 -1.11 2.24 3.22
C MET A 168 -1.99 1.48 2.24
N ARG A 169 -1.41 0.54 1.49
CA ARG A 169 -2.16 -0.39 0.65
C ARG A 169 -1.65 -1.83 0.81
N PRO A 170 -2.55 -2.82 0.82
CA PRO A 170 -2.17 -4.22 0.88
C PRO A 170 -1.64 -4.71 -0.47
N LEU A 171 -0.54 -5.46 -0.43
CA LEU A 171 0.05 -6.15 -1.58
C LEU A 171 0.34 -7.60 -1.23
N PHE A 172 0.38 -8.46 -2.26
CA PHE A 172 0.87 -9.82 -2.08
C PHE A 172 2.39 -9.82 -1.93
N VAL A 173 2.88 -10.62 -0.99
CA VAL A 173 4.31 -10.80 -0.78
C VAL A 173 4.88 -11.78 -1.80
N VAL A 174 6.02 -11.42 -2.41
CA VAL A 174 6.84 -12.35 -3.19
C VAL A 174 7.96 -12.87 -2.29
N GLU A 175 8.13 -14.18 -2.24
CA GLU A 175 9.21 -14.78 -1.47
C GLU A 175 10.56 -14.49 -2.14
N SER A 176 11.46 -13.86 -1.40
CA SER A 176 12.78 -13.44 -1.89
C SER A 176 13.93 -14.22 -1.26
N ASP A 177 13.67 -14.95 -0.17
CA ASP A 177 14.69 -15.72 0.54
C ASP A 177 15.23 -16.85 -0.35
N VAL A 178 16.54 -16.83 -0.55
CA VAL A 178 17.27 -17.82 -1.36
C VAL A 178 17.19 -19.22 -0.74
N ARG A 179 16.99 -19.30 0.58
CA ARG A 179 16.96 -20.56 1.33
C ARG A 179 15.64 -21.30 1.14
N LYS A 180 14.57 -20.61 0.76
CA LYS A 180 13.23 -21.20 0.68
C LYS A 180 12.97 -21.75 -0.72
N PRO A 181 12.29 -22.91 -0.84
CA PRO A 181 12.05 -23.56 -2.13
C PRO A 181 11.09 -22.77 -3.03
N ASN A 182 10.21 -21.95 -2.44
CA ASN A 182 9.26 -21.09 -3.14
C ASN A 182 9.85 -19.72 -3.53
N ARG A 183 11.18 -19.58 -3.60
CA ARG A 183 11.83 -18.34 -4.05
C ARG A 183 11.23 -17.82 -5.35
N ASN A 184 11.05 -16.51 -5.44
CA ASN A 184 10.47 -15.78 -6.57
C ASN A 184 9.01 -16.12 -6.88
N HIS A 185 8.33 -16.88 -6.02
CA HIS A 185 6.89 -17.13 -6.12
C HIS A 185 6.13 -16.25 -5.14
N LEU A 186 4.83 -16.08 -5.40
CA LEU A 186 3.93 -15.52 -4.40
C LEU A 186 3.89 -16.41 -3.17
N VAL A 187 3.83 -15.79 -1.99
CA VAL A 187 3.56 -16.50 -0.74
C VAL A 187 2.11 -17.02 -0.71
N PHE A 188 1.20 -16.32 -1.39
CA PHE A 188 -0.17 -16.79 -1.61
C PHE A 188 -0.17 -18.09 -2.41
N SER A 189 -0.72 -19.15 -1.83
CA SER A 189 -0.73 -20.51 -2.37
C SER A 189 -2.16 -21.00 -2.56
N GLN A 190 -2.32 -22.09 -3.31
CA GLN A 190 -3.61 -22.75 -3.47
C GLN A 190 -4.19 -23.22 -2.13
N GLU A 191 -3.35 -23.54 -1.15
CA GLU A 191 -3.79 -23.93 0.19
C GLU A 191 -4.48 -22.76 0.91
N HIS A 192 -3.91 -21.55 0.83
CA HIS A 192 -4.55 -20.34 1.37
C HIS A 192 -5.89 -20.06 0.68
N TYR A 193 -5.95 -20.22 -0.64
CA TYR A 193 -7.21 -20.07 -1.38
C TYR A 193 -8.27 -21.09 -0.94
N ASN A 194 -7.90 -22.37 -0.84
CA ASN A 194 -8.84 -23.42 -0.43
C ASN A 194 -9.38 -23.18 0.98
N LYS A 195 -8.54 -22.76 1.93
CA LYS A 195 -8.98 -22.36 3.28
C LYS A 195 -10.07 -21.27 3.24
N LEU A 196 -9.87 -20.23 2.42
CA LEU A 196 -10.85 -19.14 2.27
C LEU A 196 -12.16 -19.62 1.64
N VAL A 197 -12.10 -20.52 0.66
CA VAL A 197 -13.29 -21.05 -0.01
C VAL A 197 -14.08 -21.98 0.92
N GLU A 198 -13.40 -22.89 1.62
CA GLU A 198 -14.00 -23.78 2.61
C GLU A 198 -14.69 -22.98 3.71
N GLU A 199 -14.03 -21.93 4.19
CA GLU A 199 -14.59 -20.99 5.16
C GLU A 199 -15.82 -20.26 4.61
N GLN A 200 -15.75 -19.72 3.38
CA GLN A 200 -16.88 -19.04 2.76
C GLN A 200 -18.10 -19.96 2.61
N GLN A 201 -17.88 -21.23 2.27
CA GLN A 201 -18.93 -22.24 2.18
C GLN A 201 -19.50 -22.61 3.56
N ALA A 202 -18.64 -22.78 4.57
CA ALA A 202 -19.07 -23.06 5.94
C ALA A 202 -19.89 -21.90 6.52
N MET A 203 -19.47 -20.65 6.29
CA MET A 203 -20.19 -19.45 6.72
C MET A 203 -21.57 -19.30 6.06
N ALA A 204 -21.72 -19.74 4.81
CA ALA A 204 -23.00 -19.73 4.10
C ALA A 204 -24.00 -20.76 4.66
N GLN A 205 -23.51 -21.87 5.23
CA GLN A 205 -24.33 -22.93 5.81
C GLN A 205 -24.65 -22.69 7.29
N ALA A 206 -23.75 -22.01 8.00
CA ALA A 206 -23.90 -21.72 9.41
C ALA A 206 -24.72 -20.43 9.63
N GLY A 207 -25.97 -20.57 10.11
CA GLY A 207 -26.81 -19.47 10.58
C GLY A 207 -26.33 -18.79 11.88
N ILE A 208 -25.02 -18.76 12.13
CA ILE A 208 -24.37 -18.17 13.31
C ILE A 208 -24.40 -16.63 13.17
N GLY A 209 -24.48 -15.91 14.29
CA GLY A 209 -24.44 -14.44 14.34
C GLY A 209 -23.12 -13.85 13.81
N GLU A 210 -23.15 -12.62 13.29
CA GLU A 210 -22.02 -11.99 12.57
C GLU A 210 -20.78 -11.72 13.45
N GLU A 211 -20.95 -11.47 14.75
CA GLU A 211 -19.85 -11.10 15.66
C GLU A 211 -18.97 -12.31 16.02
N GLU A 212 -19.57 -13.44 16.39
CA GLU A 212 -18.86 -14.70 16.69
C GLU A 212 -18.15 -15.27 15.45
N LYS A 213 -18.71 -15.05 14.26
CA LYS A 213 -18.10 -15.44 12.98
C LYS A 213 -16.77 -14.73 12.73
N THR A 214 -16.63 -13.47 13.15
CA THR A 214 -15.50 -12.61 12.77
C THR A 214 -14.24 -12.85 13.62
N GLU A 215 -14.39 -13.38 14.83
CA GLU A 215 -13.25 -13.73 15.69
C GLU A 215 -12.67 -15.11 15.40
N LEU A 216 -13.51 -16.05 14.92
CA LEU A 216 -13.11 -17.41 14.56
C LEU A 216 -12.76 -17.58 13.08
N SER A 217 -13.06 -16.58 12.24
CA SER A 217 -12.77 -16.64 10.81
C SER A 217 -11.29 -16.40 10.53
N TYR A 218 -10.70 -17.24 9.67
CA TYR A 218 -9.39 -17.02 9.07
C TYR A 218 -9.43 -15.73 8.21
N GLY A 219 -10.21 -15.70 7.14
CA GLY A 219 -10.48 -14.50 6.34
C GLY A 219 -9.25 -13.64 6.01
N TRP A 220 -9.44 -12.32 5.99
CA TRP A 220 -8.37 -11.36 5.69
C TRP A 220 -7.31 -11.28 6.81
N LYS A 221 -7.74 -11.41 8.08
CA LYS A 221 -6.83 -11.34 9.23
C LYS A 221 -5.82 -12.50 9.22
N GLY A 222 -6.27 -13.70 8.86
CA GLY A 222 -5.44 -14.88 8.70
C GLY A 222 -4.39 -14.73 7.60
N LEU A 223 -4.75 -14.11 6.46
CA LEU A 223 -3.78 -13.81 5.39
C LEU A 223 -2.68 -12.83 5.84
N ILE A 224 -3.01 -11.86 6.69
CA ILE A 224 -2.00 -10.96 7.27
C ILE A 224 -1.11 -11.75 8.25
N GLN A 225 -1.71 -12.57 9.12
CA GLN A 225 -0.98 -13.36 10.12
C GLN A 225 -0.06 -14.43 9.51
N ASP A 226 -0.44 -14.99 8.36
CA ASP A 226 0.38 -15.92 7.60
C ASP A 226 1.46 -15.20 6.75
N GLY A 227 1.53 -13.86 6.83
CA GLY A 227 2.51 -13.05 6.11
C GLY A 227 2.31 -13.05 4.58
N VAL A 228 1.10 -13.37 4.13
CA VAL A 228 0.76 -13.45 2.70
C VAL A 228 0.55 -12.06 2.12
N ILE A 229 0.01 -11.16 2.93
CA ILE A 229 -0.31 -9.78 2.57
C ILE A 229 0.47 -8.84 3.49
N GLU A 230 1.14 -7.86 2.89
CA GLU A 230 1.80 -6.77 3.60
C GLU A 230 1.19 -5.43 3.22
N TYR A 231 1.02 -4.54 4.21
CA TYR A 231 0.54 -3.17 3.99
C TYR A 231 1.71 -2.24 3.74
N LEU A 232 1.89 -1.74 2.53
CA LEU A 232 2.97 -0.80 2.26
C LEU A 232 2.46 0.63 2.37
N ASP A 233 3.21 1.48 3.06
CA ASP A 233 2.99 2.92 2.99
C ASP A 233 3.79 3.56 1.84
N ALA A 234 3.49 4.82 1.57
CA ALA A 234 4.10 5.56 0.46
C ALA A 234 5.63 5.63 0.54
N GLU A 235 6.23 5.59 1.74
CA GLU A 235 7.68 5.64 1.91
C GLU A 235 8.32 4.24 1.78
N GLU A 236 7.68 3.19 2.30
CA GLU A 236 8.10 1.80 2.15
C GLU A 236 8.08 1.37 0.67
N GLU A 237 7.12 1.89 -0.12
CA GLU A 237 7.02 1.66 -1.55
C GLU A 237 8.27 2.10 -2.34
N GLU A 238 8.99 3.13 -1.90
CA GLU A 238 10.22 3.58 -2.58
C GLU A 238 11.35 2.54 -2.50
N THR A 239 11.27 1.61 -1.53
CA THR A 239 12.23 0.50 -1.38
C THR A 239 11.73 -0.81 -1.97
N ALA A 240 10.45 -0.89 -2.36
CA ALA A 240 9.81 -2.10 -2.86
C ALA A 240 9.87 -2.19 -4.39
N MET A 241 9.89 -3.41 -4.91
CA MET A 241 9.78 -3.71 -6.34
C MET A 241 8.49 -4.49 -6.57
N ILE A 242 7.48 -3.82 -7.11
CA ILE A 242 6.10 -4.34 -7.24
C ILE A 242 5.84 -4.79 -8.68
N VAL A 243 5.39 -6.02 -8.87
CA VAL A 243 4.89 -6.54 -10.16
C VAL A 243 3.39 -6.32 -10.30
N MET A 244 2.91 -6.02 -11.50
CA MET A 244 1.51 -5.63 -11.75
C MET A 244 0.53 -6.81 -11.79
N SER A 245 0.99 -7.98 -12.25
CA SER A 245 0.17 -9.19 -12.28
C SER A 245 1.00 -10.44 -11.98
N PRO A 246 0.37 -11.51 -11.43
CA PRO A 246 1.04 -12.79 -11.22
C PRO A 246 1.58 -13.42 -12.52
N GLU A 247 0.92 -13.16 -13.66
CA GLU A 247 1.38 -13.61 -14.98
C GLU A 247 2.72 -12.97 -15.33
N ASP A 248 2.87 -11.66 -15.12
CA ASP A 248 4.10 -10.93 -15.42
C ASP A 248 5.26 -11.42 -14.51
N LEU A 249 4.95 -11.87 -13.30
CA LEU A 249 5.92 -12.50 -12.40
C LEU A 249 6.40 -13.86 -12.96
N GLY A 250 5.48 -14.65 -13.51
CA GLY A 250 5.79 -15.91 -14.20
C GLY A 250 6.67 -15.68 -15.43
N GLU A 251 6.28 -14.74 -16.29
CA GLU A 251 7.04 -14.35 -17.48
C GLU A 251 8.47 -13.89 -17.14
N TRP A 252 8.62 -13.10 -16.08
CA TRP A 252 9.95 -12.68 -15.61
C TRP A 252 10.79 -13.85 -15.09
N ARG A 253 10.18 -14.82 -14.42
CA ARG A 253 10.89 -16.04 -13.97
C ARG A 253 11.34 -16.89 -15.13
N ASP A 254 10.47 -17.11 -16.11
CA ASP A 254 10.79 -17.89 -17.32
C ASP A 254 11.97 -17.25 -18.05
N MET A 255 11.95 -15.92 -18.17
CA MET A 255 13.07 -15.15 -18.69
C MET A 255 14.37 -15.38 -17.90
N LYS A 256 14.32 -15.37 -16.56
CA LYS A 256 15.51 -15.63 -15.71
C LYS A 256 16.01 -17.07 -15.81
N MET A 257 15.15 -18.03 -16.12
CA MET A 257 15.51 -19.43 -16.38
C MET A 257 16.02 -19.66 -17.81
N GLY A 258 16.01 -18.63 -18.66
CA GLY A 258 16.42 -18.73 -20.07
C GLY A 258 15.38 -19.43 -20.95
N ILE A 259 14.14 -19.56 -20.48
CA ILE A 259 13.03 -20.08 -21.28
C ILE A 259 12.66 -18.99 -22.30
N PRO A 260 12.65 -19.31 -23.61
CA PRO A 260 12.24 -18.36 -24.62
C PRO A 260 10.81 -17.91 -24.35
N GLN A 261 10.60 -16.59 -24.29
CA GLN A 261 9.24 -16.07 -24.30
C GLN A 261 8.65 -16.32 -25.68
N ASP A 262 7.41 -16.83 -25.71
CA ASP A 262 6.69 -16.99 -26.96
C ASP A 262 6.54 -15.60 -27.61
N ASP A 263 6.96 -15.47 -28.87
CA ASP A 263 6.75 -14.22 -29.59
C ASP A 263 5.25 -14.03 -29.72
N ARG A 264 4.74 -12.93 -29.15
CA ARG A 264 3.31 -12.62 -29.11
C ARG A 264 2.71 -12.79 -30.50
N ASN A 265 1.97 -13.87 -30.70
CA ASN A 265 1.43 -14.16 -32.00
C ASN A 265 0.33 -13.13 -32.29
N PRO A 266 0.46 -12.29 -33.34
CA PRO A 266 -0.60 -11.36 -33.73
C PRO A 266 -1.86 -12.07 -34.21
N GLN A 267 -1.84 -13.41 -34.30
CA GLN A 267 -2.94 -14.27 -34.66
C GLN A 267 -3.29 -15.21 -33.48
N GLY A 268 -4.57 -15.48 -33.27
CA GLY A 268 -5.05 -16.40 -32.22
C GLY A 268 -5.75 -15.69 -31.06
N LYS A 269 -5.70 -16.31 -29.87
CA LYS A 269 -6.45 -15.88 -28.67
C LYS A 269 -6.04 -14.48 -28.16
N ASP A 270 -4.79 -14.09 -28.35
CA ASP A 270 -4.24 -12.85 -27.77
C ASP A 270 -4.32 -11.64 -28.71
N ARG A 271 -4.98 -11.76 -29.86
CA ARG A 271 -5.10 -10.68 -30.85
C ARG A 271 -5.71 -9.38 -30.29
N LEU A 272 -6.66 -9.51 -29.37
CA LEU A 272 -7.38 -8.37 -28.75
C LEU A 272 -6.89 -8.07 -27.33
N ALA A 273 -5.84 -8.74 -26.86
CA ALA A 273 -5.30 -8.52 -25.53
C ALA A 273 -4.61 -7.15 -25.43
N ARG A 274 -4.56 -6.61 -24.21
CA ARG A 274 -3.80 -5.38 -23.94
C ARG A 274 -2.32 -5.60 -24.25
N ILE A 275 -1.69 -4.62 -24.89
CA ILE A 275 -0.24 -4.65 -25.14
C ILE A 275 0.48 -4.43 -23.80
N LYS A 276 1.10 -5.48 -23.27
CA LYS A 276 1.96 -5.40 -22.08
C LYS A 276 3.42 -5.06 -22.48
N PRO A 277 4.25 -4.45 -21.63
CA PRO A 277 5.70 -4.42 -21.88
C PRO A 277 6.30 -5.83 -21.80
N LYS A 278 7.47 -6.08 -22.40
CA LYS A 278 8.24 -7.31 -22.15
C LYS A 278 8.93 -7.22 -20.78
N PRO A 279 9.22 -8.34 -20.08
CA PRO A 279 9.92 -8.30 -18.80
C PRO A 279 11.29 -7.63 -18.94
N ASP A 280 11.64 -6.79 -17.97
CA ASP A 280 12.90 -6.05 -17.98
C ASP A 280 14.05 -6.92 -17.44
N PRO A 281 15.12 -7.17 -18.23
CA PRO A 281 16.27 -7.97 -17.77
C PRO A 281 16.98 -7.38 -16.55
N ARG A 282 16.90 -6.05 -16.37
CA ARG A 282 17.59 -5.31 -15.30
C ARG A 282 16.99 -5.56 -13.92
N ILE A 283 15.74 -6.04 -13.85
CA ILE A 283 15.08 -6.34 -12.59
C ILE A 283 15.67 -7.64 -12.02
N HIS A 284 16.29 -7.55 -10.85
CA HIS A 284 16.95 -8.67 -10.18
C HIS A 284 15.99 -9.53 -9.35
N ALA A 285 14.99 -8.91 -8.71
CA ALA A 285 13.97 -9.58 -7.91
C ALA A 285 12.77 -8.64 -7.73
N TYR A 286 11.58 -9.24 -7.62
CA TYR A 286 10.37 -8.55 -7.15
C TYR A 286 10.17 -8.86 -5.66
N THR A 287 9.67 -7.88 -4.92
CA THR A 287 9.35 -8.03 -3.49
C THR A 287 7.87 -8.21 -3.25
N HIS A 288 7.02 -7.61 -4.09
CA HIS A 288 5.57 -7.65 -3.96
C HIS A 288 4.88 -7.77 -5.31
N CYS A 289 3.60 -8.14 -5.28
CA CYS A 289 2.69 -8.16 -6.41
C CYS A 289 1.41 -7.39 -6.07
N GLU A 290 0.94 -6.60 -7.03
CA GLU A 290 -0.38 -5.95 -6.95
C GLU A 290 -1.47 -7.01 -6.83
N ILE A 291 -2.45 -6.78 -5.94
CA ILE A 291 -3.59 -7.70 -5.80
C ILE A 291 -4.45 -7.66 -7.07
N HIS A 292 -4.81 -6.45 -7.48
CA HIS A 292 -5.47 -6.22 -8.76
C HIS A 292 -5.35 -4.73 -9.15
N PRO A 293 -4.92 -4.37 -10.38
CA PRO A 293 -4.73 -2.98 -10.80
C PRO A 293 -5.97 -2.08 -10.67
N ALA A 294 -7.19 -2.64 -10.70
CA ALA A 294 -8.42 -1.86 -10.53
C ALA A 294 -8.61 -1.30 -9.10
N MET A 295 -7.88 -1.81 -8.10
CA MET A 295 -8.02 -1.37 -6.70
C MET A 295 -7.49 0.04 -6.46
N ILE A 296 -6.77 0.62 -7.42
CA ILE A 296 -6.35 2.03 -7.43
C ILE A 296 -7.54 3.02 -7.53
N LEU A 297 -8.69 2.55 -8.01
CA LEU A 297 -9.86 3.40 -8.23
C LEU A 297 -10.54 3.77 -6.90
N GLY A 298 -11.26 4.88 -6.91
CA GLY A 298 -12.16 5.29 -5.82
C GLY A 298 -13.55 4.71 -6.06
N ILE A 299 -14.45 4.90 -5.10
CA ILE A 299 -15.80 4.32 -5.12
C ILE A 299 -16.60 4.79 -6.35
N CYS A 300 -16.53 6.08 -6.69
CA CYS A 300 -17.28 6.60 -7.84
C CYS A 300 -16.61 6.26 -9.18
N ALA A 301 -15.29 6.04 -9.18
CA ALA A 301 -14.57 5.65 -10.39
C ALA A 301 -14.72 4.14 -10.68
N SER A 302 -14.90 3.31 -9.66
CA SER A 302 -15.03 1.85 -9.81
C SER A 302 -16.37 1.40 -10.40
N ILE A 303 -17.38 2.26 -10.38
CA ILE A 303 -18.70 2.00 -11.00
C ILE A 303 -18.75 2.38 -12.49
N ILE A 304 -17.68 2.95 -13.04
CA ILE A 304 -17.59 3.32 -14.46
C ILE A 304 -17.28 2.05 -15.25
N PRO A 305 -18.10 1.64 -16.22
CA PRO A 305 -17.79 0.50 -17.07
C PRO A 305 -16.54 0.77 -17.91
N PHE A 306 -15.61 -0.19 -17.92
CA PHE A 306 -14.37 -0.13 -18.71
C PHE A 306 -13.61 1.21 -18.57
N PRO A 307 -13.25 1.62 -17.34
CA PRO A 307 -12.66 2.94 -17.08
C PRO A 307 -11.29 3.09 -17.77
N ASP A 308 -10.63 1.99 -18.03
CA ASP A 308 -9.36 1.80 -18.73
C ASP A 308 -9.47 1.85 -20.27
N HIS A 309 -10.67 2.05 -20.83
CA HIS A 309 -10.95 2.23 -22.26
C HIS A 309 -11.46 3.63 -22.60
N ASN A 310 -11.54 4.52 -21.60
CA ASN A 310 -12.01 5.89 -21.77
C ASN A 310 -10.87 6.90 -21.81
N GLN A 311 -11.13 8.04 -22.44
CA GLN A 311 -10.25 9.20 -22.30
C GLN A 311 -10.29 9.68 -20.84
N SER A 312 -9.12 9.87 -20.21
CA SER A 312 -8.99 10.18 -18.78
C SER A 312 -9.94 11.27 -18.25
N PRO A 313 -10.15 12.44 -18.91
CA PRO A 313 -11.08 13.46 -18.42
C PRO A 313 -12.53 12.99 -18.30
N ARG A 314 -12.97 12.04 -19.14
CA ARG A 314 -14.33 11.48 -19.08
C ARG A 314 -14.56 10.67 -17.81
N ASN A 315 -13.54 9.98 -17.33
CA ASN A 315 -13.61 9.27 -16.06
C ASN A 315 -13.77 10.25 -14.89
N THR A 316 -13.08 11.39 -14.94
CA THR A 316 -13.22 12.45 -13.92
C THR A 316 -14.63 13.05 -13.91
N TYR A 317 -15.18 13.35 -15.10
CA TYR A 317 -16.54 13.88 -15.22
C TYR A 317 -17.58 12.92 -14.66
N GLN A 318 -17.55 11.64 -15.05
CA GLN A 318 -18.49 10.66 -14.54
C GLN A 318 -18.36 10.46 -13.03
N SER A 319 -17.13 10.50 -12.50
CA SER A 319 -16.89 10.38 -11.05
C SER A 319 -17.52 11.52 -10.25
N ALA A 320 -17.54 12.74 -10.80
CA ALA A 320 -18.17 13.90 -10.18
C ALA A 320 -19.69 13.91 -10.36
N MET A 321 -20.16 13.67 -11.59
CA MET A 321 -21.58 13.69 -11.96
C MET A 321 -22.36 12.52 -11.33
N GLY A 322 -21.73 11.35 -11.18
CA GLY A 322 -22.35 10.18 -10.54
C GLY A 322 -22.79 10.41 -9.09
N LYS A 323 -22.20 11.41 -8.40
CA LYS A 323 -22.61 11.81 -7.05
C LYS A 323 -23.96 12.55 -7.02
N GLN A 324 -24.42 13.04 -8.18
CA GLN A 324 -25.69 13.75 -8.38
C GLN A 324 -26.74 12.87 -9.05
N ALA A 325 -26.46 11.59 -9.28
CA ALA A 325 -27.45 10.66 -9.79
C ALA A 325 -28.64 10.57 -8.82
N MET A 326 -29.78 10.10 -9.32
CA MET A 326 -30.98 9.83 -8.53
C MET A 326 -31.19 8.32 -8.47
N GLY A 327 -31.39 7.79 -7.27
CA GLY A 327 -31.63 6.36 -7.02
C GLY A 327 -31.32 5.97 -5.58
#